data_AF-A0A5C7WCD8-F1
#
_entry.id   AF-A0A5C7WCD8-F1
#
_cell.length_a   1.000
_cell.length_b   1.000
_cell.length_c   1.000
_cell.angle_alpha   90.00
_cell.angle_beta   90.00
_cell.angle_gamma   90.00
#
_symmetry.space_group_name_H-M   'P 1'
#
loop_
_entity.id
_entity.type
_entity.pdbx_description
1 polymer ?
#
loop_
_entity_poly.entity_id
_entity_poly.type
_entity_poly.pdbx_seq_one_letter_code
_entity_poly.pdbx_strand_id
1 'polypeptide(L)'
;MPRVYSSKDAGLPAFYISPTASLQRFNNYKLILKACLVTGYGARLAAGWTLVDEGDQYLVLRNASGNYVTISSGYYQNSSNLGYHGTFRVYLHATYTGINSSGVPQGQGVVSGTSGAATLPVYFGSDAFYWNANTRWVMLADDRTFIFIQAPIYATASSVSGTQIDNQGGIGTLYVGDDLGGNHIAVGGFRGTTPNSAQLNLYFDRLAFTTLRNPVSGLLVDTTGINALLESAYESAFVYTSHTTNGQLTYLANSPISVMPSIEMGLVRWVAAGQPQPGLRGIRRDHLMARNYSNLTRRQIEGALTGSDYTGDTILNLTPLVEGSLYLPLLAHVGGRGAFIVTDNPVCW
;
A
#
# COMPACT_ATOMS: atom_id res chain seq x y z
N MET A 1 -5.06 -13.95 13.41
CA MET A 1 -3.98 -14.52 12.56
C MET A 1 -4.09 -13.87 11.19
N PRO A 2 -2.98 -13.38 10.60
CA PRO A 2 -2.99 -12.79 9.27
C PRO A 2 -3.36 -13.81 8.19
N ARG A 3 -4.02 -13.32 7.16
CA ARG A 3 -4.43 -14.06 5.97
C ARG A 3 -3.82 -13.39 4.75
N VAL A 4 -3.52 -14.21 3.75
CA VAL A 4 -3.02 -13.77 2.45
C VAL A 4 -4.10 -13.96 1.41
N TYR A 5 -4.30 -12.92 0.61
CA TYR A 5 -5.15 -12.89 -0.56
C TYR A 5 -4.32 -12.45 -1.77
N SER A 6 -4.61 -13.00 -2.94
CA SER A 6 -3.90 -12.66 -4.16
C SER A 6 -4.84 -12.63 -5.35
N SER A 7 -4.52 -11.77 -6.32
CA SER A 7 -5.08 -11.78 -7.68
C SER A 7 -5.02 -13.13 -8.41
N LYS A 8 -4.23 -14.10 -7.92
CA LYS A 8 -4.12 -15.46 -8.46
C LYS A 8 -5.02 -16.49 -7.77
N ASP A 9 -5.66 -16.13 -6.66
CA ASP A 9 -6.53 -17.07 -5.96
C ASP A 9 -7.78 -17.42 -6.78
N ALA A 10 -8.25 -18.67 -6.64
CA ALA A 10 -9.49 -19.11 -7.24
C ALA A 10 -10.71 -18.51 -6.51
N GLY A 11 -11.79 -18.27 -7.26
CA GLY A 11 -13.07 -17.82 -6.70
C GLY A 11 -13.18 -16.32 -6.44
N LEU A 12 -12.23 -15.51 -6.90
CA LEU A 12 -12.30 -14.05 -6.85
C LEU A 12 -13.57 -13.52 -7.55
N PRO A 13 -14.10 -12.37 -7.12
CA PRO A 13 -15.16 -11.68 -7.84
C PRO A 13 -14.76 -11.36 -9.28
N ALA A 14 -15.75 -11.27 -10.17
CA ALA A 14 -15.53 -10.74 -11.51
C ALA A 14 -15.18 -9.25 -11.44
N PHE A 15 -14.08 -8.85 -12.06
CA PHE A 15 -13.65 -7.47 -12.17
C PHE A 15 -14.04 -6.87 -13.52
N TYR A 16 -14.43 -5.61 -13.51
CA TYR A 16 -14.74 -4.86 -14.74
C TYR A 16 -13.44 -4.37 -15.37
N ILE A 17 -13.24 -4.62 -16.67
CA ILE A 17 -12.12 -4.06 -17.41
C ILE A 17 -12.68 -2.97 -18.32
N SER A 18 -12.28 -1.72 -18.08
CA SER A 18 -12.67 -0.61 -18.96
C SER A 18 -11.60 0.47 -19.03
N PRO A 19 -11.13 0.79 -20.25
CA PRO A 19 -10.16 1.87 -20.45
C PRO A 19 -10.79 3.26 -20.21
N THR A 20 -12.11 3.40 -20.22
CA THR A 20 -12.82 4.69 -20.17
C THR A 20 -13.70 4.89 -18.93
N ALA A 21 -14.12 3.82 -18.24
CA ALA A 21 -15.03 3.90 -17.11
C ALA A 21 -14.29 3.96 -15.77
N SER A 22 -14.00 5.17 -15.35
CA SER A 22 -13.25 5.53 -14.14
C SER A 22 -13.92 5.02 -12.83
N LEU A 23 -15.25 5.09 -12.71
CA LEU A 23 -16.01 4.57 -11.55
C LEU A 23 -15.87 3.06 -11.36
N GLN A 24 -15.72 2.30 -12.46
CA GLN A 24 -15.55 0.85 -12.39
C GLN A 24 -14.23 0.45 -11.71
N ARG A 25 -13.19 1.28 -11.80
CA ARG A 25 -11.90 1.03 -11.13
C ARG A 25 -12.04 1.11 -9.62
N PHE A 26 -12.71 2.14 -9.13
CA PHE A 26 -13.03 2.27 -7.72
C PHE A 26 -13.93 1.11 -7.26
N ASN A 27 -14.91 0.70 -8.07
CA ASN A 27 -15.73 -0.47 -7.78
C ASN A 27 -14.93 -1.78 -7.71
N ASN A 28 -13.97 -2.01 -8.61
CA ASN A 28 -13.08 -3.17 -8.51
C ASN A 28 -12.24 -3.15 -7.23
N TYR A 29 -11.74 -1.97 -6.85
CA TYR A 29 -11.01 -1.82 -5.60
C TYR A 29 -11.90 -2.13 -4.38
N LYS A 30 -13.13 -1.61 -4.36
CA LYS A 30 -14.14 -1.98 -3.34
C LYS A 30 -14.43 -3.47 -3.33
N LEU A 31 -14.55 -4.11 -4.50
CA LEU A 31 -14.78 -5.56 -4.62
C LEU A 31 -13.62 -6.35 -4.01
N ILE A 32 -12.36 -5.98 -4.29
CA ILE A 32 -11.19 -6.61 -3.65
C ILE A 32 -11.27 -6.45 -2.13
N LEU A 33 -11.47 -5.22 -1.64
CA LEU A 33 -11.51 -4.96 -0.20
C LEU A 33 -12.62 -5.74 0.49
N LYS A 34 -13.83 -5.75 -0.06
CA LYS A 34 -14.95 -6.51 0.51
C LYS A 34 -14.69 -8.00 0.49
N ALA A 35 -14.18 -8.54 -0.63
CA ALA A 35 -13.88 -9.95 -0.76
C ALA A 35 -12.79 -10.40 0.24
N CYS A 36 -11.72 -9.64 0.41
CA CYS A 36 -10.63 -9.99 1.32
C CYS A 36 -10.98 -9.73 2.79
N LEU A 37 -11.64 -8.60 3.09
CA LEU A 37 -11.78 -8.13 4.47
C LEU A 37 -13.11 -8.52 5.12
N VAL A 38 -14.20 -8.60 4.35
CA VAL A 38 -15.57 -8.72 4.87
C VAL A 38 -16.21 -10.07 4.54
N THR A 39 -16.26 -10.46 3.27
CA THR A 39 -17.09 -11.60 2.84
C THR A 39 -16.32 -12.89 2.60
N GLY A 40 -15.02 -12.82 2.31
CA GLY A 40 -14.27 -13.95 1.77
C GLY A 40 -14.62 -14.18 0.29
N TYR A 41 -13.97 -15.18 -0.30
CA TYR A 41 -14.23 -15.63 -1.68
C TYR A 41 -13.68 -17.03 -1.91
N GLY A 42 -14.35 -17.83 -2.76
CA GLY A 42 -13.97 -19.23 -2.97
C GLY A 42 -13.89 -20.00 -1.64
N ALA A 43 -12.73 -20.62 -1.37
CA ALA A 43 -12.42 -21.28 -0.10
C ALA A 43 -11.68 -20.36 0.91
N ARG A 44 -11.41 -19.10 0.56
CA ARG A 44 -10.72 -18.13 1.41
C ARG A 44 -11.75 -17.43 2.31
N LEU A 45 -11.56 -17.58 3.63
CA LEU A 45 -12.33 -16.84 4.63
C LEU A 45 -11.91 -15.36 4.64
N ALA A 46 -12.84 -14.49 5.03
CA ALA A 46 -12.58 -13.06 5.25
C ALA A 46 -11.57 -12.79 6.38
N ALA A 47 -10.95 -11.61 6.36
CA ALA A 47 -10.03 -11.17 7.40
C ALA A 47 -10.73 -10.81 8.72
N GLY A 48 -12.01 -10.40 8.67
CA GLY A 48 -12.82 -10.14 9.87
C GLY A 48 -13.21 -8.68 10.06
N TRP A 49 -13.11 -7.85 9.02
CA TRP A 49 -13.62 -6.47 9.04
C TRP A 49 -15.12 -6.44 8.79
N THR A 50 -15.76 -5.38 9.25
CA THR A 50 -17.20 -5.15 9.05
C THR A 50 -17.42 -4.08 7.99
N LEU A 51 -18.31 -4.34 7.04
CA LEU A 51 -18.85 -3.30 6.16
C LEU A 51 -19.84 -2.45 6.95
N VAL A 52 -19.59 -1.14 7.02
CA VAL A 52 -20.44 -0.19 7.76
C VAL A 52 -21.38 0.53 6.82
N ASP A 53 -20.84 1.04 5.72
CA ASP A 53 -21.60 1.74 4.68
C ASP A 53 -20.87 1.67 3.34
N GLU A 54 -21.62 1.78 2.25
CA GLU A 54 -21.12 1.79 0.89
C GLU A 54 -22.02 2.67 0.01
N GLY A 55 -21.37 3.56 -0.74
CA GLY A 55 -22.02 4.28 -1.83
C GLY A 55 -21.26 4.06 -3.13
N ASP A 56 -21.73 4.71 -4.20
CA ASP A 56 -21.07 4.62 -5.51
C ASP A 56 -19.60 5.06 -5.46
N GLN A 57 -19.30 6.05 -4.61
CA GLN A 57 -18.00 6.72 -4.56
C GLN A 57 -17.29 6.58 -3.22
N TYR A 58 -17.78 5.74 -2.30
CA TYR A 58 -17.09 5.48 -1.03
C TYR A 58 -17.31 4.06 -0.51
N LEU A 59 -16.42 3.64 0.39
CA LEU A 59 -16.52 2.43 1.18
C LEU A 59 -16.12 2.75 2.62
N VAL A 60 -16.93 2.34 3.60
CA VAL A 60 -16.66 2.51 5.03
C VAL A 60 -16.53 1.13 5.66
N LEU A 61 -15.37 0.87 6.25
CA LEU A 61 -15.06 -0.39 6.94
C LEU A 61 -14.72 -0.11 8.40
N ARG A 62 -15.01 -1.09 9.26
CA ARG A 62 -14.65 -1.07 10.68
C ARG A 62 -13.85 -2.32 11.03
N ASN A 63 -12.75 -2.13 11.74
CA ASN A 63 -11.91 -3.23 12.22
C ASN A 63 -12.43 -3.79 13.57
N ALA A 64 -11.88 -4.91 14.03
CA ALA A 64 -12.26 -5.55 15.28
C ALA A 64 -11.97 -4.71 16.55
N SER A 65 -11.06 -3.73 16.45
CA SER A 65 -10.83 -2.74 17.51
C SER A 65 -11.82 -1.60 17.51
N GLY A 66 -12.77 -1.62 16.58
CA GLY A 66 -13.85 -0.67 16.50
C GLY A 66 -13.49 0.65 15.82
N ASN A 67 -12.29 0.77 15.25
CA ASN A 67 -11.85 1.95 14.48
C ASN A 67 -12.35 1.86 13.04
N TYR A 68 -12.57 3.01 12.42
CA TYR A 68 -13.12 3.09 11.08
C TYR A 68 -12.11 3.63 10.08
N VAL A 69 -12.19 3.08 8.86
CA VAL A 69 -11.57 3.64 7.67
C VAL A 69 -12.65 3.95 6.65
N THR A 70 -12.54 5.11 6.01
CA THR A 70 -13.30 5.43 4.80
C THR A 70 -12.36 5.59 3.64
N ILE A 71 -12.68 4.94 2.53
CA ILE A 71 -12.03 5.16 1.25
C ILE A 71 -13.02 5.85 0.34
N SER A 72 -12.71 7.08 -0.06
CA SER A 72 -13.56 7.92 -0.92
C SER A 72 -12.89 8.19 -2.25
N SER A 73 -13.63 8.06 -3.35
CA SER A 73 -13.13 8.33 -4.69
C SER A 73 -12.65 9.78 -4.85
N GLY A 74 -11.58 9.98 -5.62
CA GLY A 74 -11.07 11.29 -6.00
C GLY A 74 -12.07 12.14 -6.80
N TYR A 75 -13.13 11.53 -7.37
CA TYR A 75 -14.20 12.23 -8.08
C TYR A 75 -14.89 13.31 -7.23
N TYR A 76 -14.98 13.12 -5.92
CA TYR A 76 -15.57 14.11 -5.00
C TYR A 76 -14.88 15.49 -5.03
N GLN A 77 -13.66 15.62 -5.56
CA GLN A 77 -13.02 16.93 -5.75
C GLN A 77 -13.11 17.49 -7.17
N ASN A 78 -13.18 16.63 -8.18
CA ASN A 78 -13.17 17.06 -9.57
C ASN A 78 -14.08 16.14 -10.40
N SER A 79 -15.37 16.45 -10.37
CA SER A 79 -16.41 15.72 -11.08
C SER A 79 -16.32 15.81 -12.61
N SER A 80 -15.51 16.74 -13.12
CA SER A 80 -15.34 16.99 -14.56
C SER A 80 -14.17 16.24 -15.18
N ASN A 81 -13.26 15.68 -14.38
CA ASN A 81 -12.07 15.00 -14.87
C ASN A 81 -12.09 13.51 -14.49
N LEU A 82 -12.56 12.71 -15.43
CA LEU A 82 -12.66 11.24 -15.32
C LEU A 82 -11.29 10.55 -15.10
N GLY A 83 -10.18 11.26 -15.29
CA GLY A 83 -8.83 10.76 -14.99
C GLY A 83 -8.56 10.52 -13.50
N TYR A 84 -9.42 10.98 -12.57
CA TYR A 84 -9.16 10.93 -11.13
C TYR A 84 -9.77 9.74 -10.36
N HIS A 85 -10.58 8.85 -10.96
CA HIS A 85 -11.23 7.80 -10.17
C HIS A 85 -10.33 6.59 -9.83
N GLY A 86 -9.15 6.50 -10.44
CA GLY A 86 -8.08 5.62 -9.98
C GLY A 86 -7.43 6.12 -8.69
N THR A 87 -7.67 7.37 -8.30
CA THR A 87 -7.16 7.94 -7.06
C THR A 87 -8.27 8.00 -6.04
N PHE A 88 -7.97 7.65 -4.79
CA PHE A 88 -8.91 7.72 -3.69
C PHE A 88 -8.25 8.30 -2.43
N ARG A 89 -9.07 8.94 -1.59
CA ARG A 89 -8.67 9.46 -0.29
C ARG A 89 -8.92 8.42 0.78
N VAL A 90 -7.99 8.33 1.72
CA VAL A 90 -8.13 7.48 2.90
C VAL A 90 -8.36 8.36 4.11
N TYR A 91 -9.45 8.09 4.84
CA TYR A 91 -9.80 8.74 6.09
C TYR A 91 -9.79 7.72 7.22
N LEU A 92 -9.33 8.15 8.39
CA LEU A 92 -9.53 7.43 9.65
C LEU A 92 -10.53 8.21 10.49
N HIS A 93 -11.36 7.51 11.26
CA HIS A 93 -12.28 8.14 12.21
C HIS A 93 -12.65 7.19 13.35
N ALA A 94 -13.06 7.79 14.47
CA ALA A 94 -13.42 7.05 15.68
C ALA A 94 -14.91 6.70 15.72
N THR A 95 -15.74 7.52 15.08
CA THR A 95 -17.18 7.27 14.91
C THR A 95 -17.61 7.67 13.51
N TYR A 96 -18.70 7.05 13.06
CA TYR A 96 -19.27 7.28 11.73
C TYR A 96 -20.75 7.63 11.85
N THR A 97 -21.16 8.73 11.21
CA THR A 97 -22.56 9.16 11.13
C THR A 97 -23.05 9.40 9.71
N GLY A 98 -22.18 9.29 8.71
CA GLY A 98 -22.53 9.45 7.29
C GLY A 98 -21.37 9.98 6.46
N ILE A 99 -21.65 10.30 5.19
CA ILE A 99 -20.74 10.95 4.24
C ILE A 99 -21.40 12.26 3.79
N ASN A 100 -20.65 13.37 3.75
CA ASN A 100 -21.17 14.62 3.21
C ASN A 100 -21.07 14.66 1.67
N SER A 101 -21.65 15.70 1.06
CA SER A 101 -21.63 15.88 -0.41
C SER A 101 -20.24 15.95 -1.03
N SER A 102 -19.20 16.21 -0.24
CA SER A 102 -17.80 16.30 -0.67
C SER A 102 -17.02 15.00 -0.43
N GLY A 103 -17.70 13.91 -0.07
CA GLY A 103 -17.09 12.60 0.15
C GLY A 103 -16.28 12.49 1.43
N VAL A 104 -16.47 13.43 2.37
CA VAL A 104 -15.79 13.44 3.67
C VAL A 104 -16.69 12.74 4.69
N PRO A 105 -16.20 11.71 5.39
CA PRO A 105 -16.99 11.05 6.44
C PRO A 105 -17.31 12.03 7.56
N GLN A 106 -18.46 11.85 8.19
CA GLN A 106 -18.93 12.61 9.33
C GLN A 106 -18.82 11.77 10.60
N GLY A 107 -18.48 12.40 11.72
CA GLY A 107 -18.23 11.74 12.99
C GLY A 107 -17.08 12.38 13.77
N GLN A 108 -16.62 11.69 14.82
CA GLN A 108 -15.52 12.16 15.66
C GLN A 108 -14.17 11.69 15.14
N GLY A 109 -13.16 12.56 15.23
CA GLY A 109 -11.77 12.21 14.88
C GLY A 109 -11.55 11.98 13.39
N VAL A 110 -12.30 12.64 12.51
CA VAL A 110 -12.13 12.50 11.06
C VAL A 110 -10.82 13.14 10.62
N VAL A 111 -9.89 12.29 10.18
CA VAL A 111 -8.55 12.69 9.75
C VAL A 111 -8.16 12.05 8.41
N SER A 112 -7.38 12.80 7.63
CA SER A 112 -6.64 12.30 6.46
C SER A 112 -5.36 13.11 6.35
N GLY A 113 -4.22 12.45 6.37
CA GLY A 113 -2.92 13.11 6.50
C GLY A 113 -2.65 13.64 7.91
N THR A 114 -2.06 14.83 7.97
CA THR A 114 -1.54 15.44 9.22
C THR A 114 -2.49 16.43 9.88
N SER A 115 -3.71 16.62 9.37
CA SER A 115 -4.67 17.57 9.93
C SER A 115 -6.08 16.99 10.07
N GLY A 116 -6.78 17.39 11.14
CA GLY A 116 -8.22 17.22 11.23
C GLY A 116 -8.94 18.00 10.13
N ALA A 117 -10.08 17.49 9.69
CA ALA A 117 -10.87 18.03 8.57
C ALA A 117 -10.16 18.02 7.19
N ALA A 118 -9.06 17.27 7.04
CA ALA A 118 -8.45 16.93 5.75
C ALA A 118 -8.07 18.15 4.88
N THR A 119 -7.38 19.12 5.46
CA THR A 119 -6.77 20.25 4.70
C THR A 119 -5.61 19.79 3.81
N LEU A 120 -4.89 18.73 4.21
CA LEU A 120 -3.84 18.07 3.42
C LEU A 120 -4.08 16.55 3.39
N PRO A 121 -5.10 16.09 2.66
CA PRO A 121 -5.45 14.68 2.61
C PRO A 121 -4.35 13.83 1.99
N VAL A 122 -4.39 12.54 2.33
CA VAL A 122 -3.57 11.52 1.70
C VAL A 122 -4.39 10.84 0.61
N TYR A 123 -3.84 10.86 -0.61
CA TYR A 123 -4.39 10.23 -1.79
C TYR A 123 -3.59 8.98 -2.13
N PHE A 124 -4.24 7.84 -2.24
CA PHE A 124 -3.63 6.65 -2.82
C PHE A 124 -4.15 6.45 -4.24
N GLY A 125 -3.24 6.21 -5.18
CA GLY A 125 -3.57 5.89 -6.56
C GLY A 125 -3.60 4.38 -6.76
N SER A 126 -4.50 3.89 -7.60
CA SER A 126 -4.54 2.52 -8.09
C SER A 126 -5.00 2.53 -9.55
N ASP A 127 -4.16 1.96 -10.40
CA ASP A 127 -4.50 1.63 -11.79
C ASP A 127 -4.84 0.15 -11.94
N ALA A 128 -5.16 -0.53 -10.83
CA ALA A 128 -5.68 -1.88 -10.90
C ALA A 128 -6.86 -1.88 -11.87
N PHE A 129 -6.70 -2.65 -12.95
CA PHE A 129 -7.68 -2.82 -14.02
C PHE A 129 -7.93 -1.59 -14.92
N TYR A 130 -7.05 -0.57 -14.91
CA TYR A 130 -7.15 0.59 -15.81
C TYR A 130 -6.60 0.27 -17.21
N TRP A 131 -5.32 -0.05 -17.30
CA TRP A 131 -4.64 -0.17 -18.59
C TRP A 131 -4.70 -1.59 -19.15
N ASN A 132 -4.61 -2.60 -18.28
CA ASN A 132 -4.37 -3.98 -18.70
C ASN A 132 -5.08 -4.97 -17.76
N ALA A 133 -5.47 -6.14 -18.27
CA ALA A 133 -5.97 -7.27 -17.47
C ALA A 133 -4.92 -7.87 -16.50
N ASN A 134 -3.69 -7.37 -16.54
CA ASN A 134 -2.51 -8.01 -15.96
C ASN A 134 -1.97 -7.29 -14.70
N THR A 135 -2.73 -6.41 -14.05
CA THR A 135 -2.35 -5.90 -12.73
C THR A 135 -2.43 -7.04 -11.71
N ARG A 136 -1.31 -7.33 -11.05
CA ARG A 136 -1.25 -8.20 -9.88
C ARG A 136 -1.47 -7.39 -8.62
N TRP A 137 -2.14 -8.01 -7.67
CA TRP A 137 -2.26 -7.48 -6.33
C TRP A 137 -2.18 -8.61 -5.32
N VAL A 138 -1.75 -8.24 -4.14
CA VAL A 138 -1.71 -9.08 -2.95
C VAL A 138 -2.24 -8.25 -1.78
N MET A 139 -3.00 -8.88 -0.90
CA MET A 139 -3.40 -8.31 0.36
C MET A 139 -3.02 -9.24 1.50
N LEU A 140 -2.35 -8.70 2.51
CA LEU A 140 -2.22 -9.36 3.81
C LEU A 140 -3.14 -8.65 4.78
N ALA A 141 -3.98 -9.40 5.49
CA ALA A 141 -4.89 -8.80 6.44
C ALA A 141 -5.25 -9.72 7.60
N ASP A 142 -5.47 -9.14 8.77
CA ASP A 142 -6.25 -9.73 9.85
C ASP A 142 -7.46 -8.84 10.17
N ASP A 143 -8.09 -9.09 11.31
CA ASP A 143 -9.28 -8.39 11.77
C ASP A 143 -9.01 -6.94 12.22
N ARG A 144 -7.75 -6.52 12.30
CA ARG A 144 -7.34 -5.18 12.78
C ARG A 144 -6.55 -4.37 11.74
N THR A 145 -5.84 -5.04 10.83
CA THR A 145 -4.91 -4.41 9.88
C THR A 145 -4.95 -5.07 8.52
N PHE A 146 -4.85 -4.29 7.45
CA PHE A 146 -4.59 -4.78 6.10
C PHE A 146 -3.46 -4.01 5.40
N ILE A 147 -2.78 -4.71 4.50
CA ILE A 147 -1.69 -4.22 3.68
C ILE A 147 -2.03 -4.60 2.24
N PHE A 148 -2.38 -3.62 1.41
CA PHE A 148 -2.66 -3.83 0.00
C PHE A 148 -1.44 -3.45 -0.82
N ILE A 149 -0.97 -4.39 -1.64
CA ILE A 149 0.16 -4.21 -2.55
C ILE A 149 -0.33 -4.45 -3.97
N GLN A 150 0.02 -3.57 -4.90
CA GLN A 150 -0.27 -3.73 -6.33
C GLN A 150 0.97 -3.51 -7.18
N ALA A 151 1.06 -4.29 -8.25
CA ALA A 151 2.14 -4.26 -9.23
C ALA A 151 1.72 -5.00 -10.51
N PRO A 152 2.25 -4.70 -11.69
CA PRO A 152 2.99 -3.48 -12.01
C PRO A 152 2.05 -2.30 -12.31
N ILE A 153 2.55 -1.06 -12.29
CA ILE A 153 1.82 0.15 -12.74
C ILE A 153 1.43 0.03 -14.22
N TYR A 154 2.40 -0.39 -15.03
CA TYR A 154 2.29 -0.50 -16.48
C TYR A 154 2.71 -1.91 -16.88
N ALA A 155 1.75 -2.73 -17.28
CA ALA A 155 2.01 -4.08 -17.77
C ALA A 155 1.88 -4.12 -19.29
N THR A 156 2.97 -4.26 -20.03
CA THR A 156 2.87 -4.64 -21.44
C THR A 156 2.70 -6.15 -21.54
N ALA A 157 2.15 -6.67 -22.64
CA ALA A 157 2.07 -8.13 -22.84
C ALA A 157 3.44 -8.82 -22.68
N SER A 158 4.52 -8.13 -23.08
CA SER A 158 5.91 -8.57 -22.96
C SER A 158 6.46 -8.58 -21.53
N SER A 159 6.01 -7.68 -20.64
CA SER A 159 6.42 -7.67 -19.23
C SER A 159 5.68 -8.74 -18.41
N VAL A 160 4.55 -9.22 -18.91
CA VAL A 160 3.73 -10.28 -18.30
C VAL A 160 4.22 -11.67 -18.75
N SER A 161 4.56 -11.83 -20.04
CA SER A 161 5.10 -13.10 -20.60
C SER A 161 6.54 -13.42 -20.20
N GLY A 162 7.18 -12.59 -19.37
CA GLY A 162 8.55 -12.75 -18.90
C GLY A 162 9.65 -12.51 -19.93
N THR A 163 9.28 -11.98 -21.09
CA THR A 163 10.24 -11.62 -22.16
C THR A 163 10.88 -10.24 -21.95
N GLN A 164 10.34 -9.43 -21.04
CA GLN A 164 10.90 -8.15 -20.63
C GLN A 164 10.79 -7.99 -19.11
N ILE A 165 11.82 -7.37 -18.53
CA ILE A 165 11.83 -6.95 -17.13
C ILE A 165 10.80 -5.84 -16.97
N ASP A 166 10.01 -5.87 -15.90
CA ASP A 166 9.24 -4.70 -15.52
C ASP A 166 10.17 -3.59 -15.02
N ASN A 167 10.75 -2.86 -15.97
CA ASN A 167 11.71 -1.79 -15.72
C ASN A 167 11.03 -0.46 -15.33
N GLN A 168 9.70 -0.38 -15.30
CA GLN A 168 8.99 0.90 -15.24
C GLN A 168 7.80 0.93 -14.26
N GLY A 169 7.29 -0.20 -13.79
CA GLY A 169 6.05 -0.26 -13.02
C GLY A 169 6.22 -0.22 -11.49
N GLY A 170 6.38 0.97 -10.90
CA GLY A 170 6.48 1.13 -9.44
C GLY A 170 5.42 0.40 -8.59
N ILE A 171 5.83 -0.24 -7.49
CA ILE A 171 4.87 -0.90 -6.59
C ILE A 171 4.17 0.13 -5.71
N GLY A 172 2.85 -0.02 -5.56
CA GLY A 172 2.09 0.73 -4.57
C GLY A 172 1.69 -0.12 -3.39
N THR A 173 1.94 0.42 -2.20
CA THR A 173 1.52 -0.19 -0.95
C THR A 173 0.66 0.78 -0.16
N LEU A 174 -0.50 0.30 0.28
CA LEU A 174 -1.35 0.96 1.25
C LEU A 174 -1.43 0.09 2.51
N TYR A 175 -1.01 0.67 3.63
CA TYR A 175 -1.20 0.11 4.96
C TYR A 175 -2.37 0.82 5.63
N VAL A 176 -3.31 0.07 6.21
CA VAL A 176 -4.38 0.62 7.05
C VAL A 176 -4.64 -0.33 8.21
N GLY A 177 -4.71 0.20 9.41
CA GLY A 177 -5.09 -0.57 10.59
C GLY A 177 -4.34 -0.15 11.82
N ASP A 178 -4.33 -1.04 12.79
CA ASP A 178 -3.62 -0.80 14.04
C ASP A 178 -2.12 -1.12 13.87
N ASP A 179 -1.26 -0.33 14.48
CA ASP A 179 0.16 -0.64 14.65
C ASP A 179 0.38 -1.62 15.82
N LEU A 180 1.64 -1.99 16.11
CA LEU A 180 1.97 -2.89 17.23
C LEU A 180 1.61 -2.31 18.61
N GLY A 181 1.37 -0.99 18.71
CA GLY A 181 0.92 -0.30 19.91
C GLY A 181 -0.59 -0.12 20.00
N GLY A 182 -1.36 -0.55 18.99
CA GLY A 182 -2.81 -0.33 18.92
C GLY A 182 -3.22 1.04 18.38
N ASN A 183 -2.29 1.84 17.83
CA ASN A 183 -2.62 3.10 17.17
C ASN A 183 -3.21 2.83 15.80
N HIS A 184 -4.39 3.39 15.52
CA HIS A 184 -5.01 3.26 14.20
C HIS A 184 -4.42 4.27 13.22
N ILE A 185 -3.79 3.77 12.16
CA ILE A 185 -3.01 4.54 11.20
C ILE A 185 -3.28 4.11 9.75
N ALA A 186 -2.93 5.00 8.82
CA ALA A 186 -2.85 4.69 7.39
C ALA A 186 -1.55 5.25 6.81
N VAL A 187 -0.88 4.44 5.99
CA VAL A 187 0.39 4.80 5.37
C VAL A 187 0.39 4.40 3.92
N GLY A 188 0.78 5.33 3.06
CA GLY A 188 0.86 5.15 1.62
C GLY A 188 0.03 6.18 0.88
N GLY A 189 0.38 6.42 -0.38
CA GLY A 189 -0.19 7.49 -1.17
C GLY A 189 0.71 8.73 -1.26
N PHE A 190 0.11 9.85 -1.62
CA PHE A 190 0.72 11.17 -1.70
C PHE A 190 -0.11 12.14 -0.87
N ARG A 191 0.56 12.99 -0.09
CA ARG A 191 -0.11 14.04 0.67
C ARG A 191 -0.14 15.33 -0.15
N GLY A 192 -1.33 15.84 -0.44
CA GLY A 192 -1.51 17.07 -1.21
C GLY A 192 -2.89 17.67 -1.02
N THR A 193 -3.09 18.92 -1.45
CA THR A 193 -4.41 19.57 -1.44
C THR A 193 -5.31 19.05 -2.56
N THR A 194 -4.71 18.67 -3.68
CA THR A 194 -5.35 18.03 -4.84
C THR A 194 -4.65 16.71 -5.18
N PRO A 195 -5.36 15.75 -5.77
CA PRO A 195 -4.72 14.59 -6.36
C PRO A 195 -3.82 15.06 -7.50
N ASN A 196 -2.56 14.63 -7.51
CA ASN A 196 -1.66 14.86 -8.64
C ASN A 196 -2.29 14.24 -9.91
N SER A 197 -2.35 15.00 -11.00
CA SER A 197 -2.91 14.54 -12.27
C SER A 197 -1.99 13.52 -12.94
N ALA A 198 -2.57 12.50 -13.58
CA ALA A 198 -1.95 11.47 -14.42
C ALA A 198 -0.90 10.54 -13.79
N GLN A 199 -0.30 10.89 -12.64
CA GLN A 199 0.67 10.02 -11.95
C GLN A 199 0.02 9.31 -10.77
N LEU A 200 0.12 7.99 -10.81
CA LEU A 200 -0.30 7.11 -9.74
C LEU A 200 0.42 7.43 -8.42
N ASN A 201 -0.36 7.77 -7.40
CA ASN A 201 0.13 8.03 -6.05
C ASN A 201 0.42 6.73 -5.29
N LEU A 202 1.38 5.95 -5.80
CA LEU A 202 1.78 4.64 -5.27
C LEU A 202 2.99 4.74 -4.36
N TYR A 203 3.03 5.76 -3.51
CA TYR A 203 4.17 5.95 -2.61
C TYR A 203 3.91 5.21 -1.30
N PHE A 204 4.93 4.59 -0.73
CA PHE A 204 4.95 4.25 0.69
C PHE A 204 5.96 5.20 1.33
N ASP A 205 5.49 6.42 1.61
CA ASP A 205 6.33 7.59 1.86
C ASP A 205 6.18 8.12 3.28
N ARG A 206 7.24 8.81 3.74
CA ARG A 206 7.34 9.49 5.03
C ARG A 206 6.20 10.46 5.28
N LEU A 207 5.75 11.16 4.24
CA LEU A 207 4.76 12.24 4.38
C LEU A 207 3.32 11.79 4.13
N ALA A 208 3.12 10.63 3.52
CA ALA A 208 1.81 10.04 3.25
C ALA A 208 1.34 9.19 4.44
N PHE A 209 1.19 9.85 5.59
CA PHE A 209 0.89 9.21 6.87
C PHE A 209 -0.34 9.87 7.50
N THR A 210 -1.24 9.05 8.05
CA THR A 210 -2.41 9.46 8.83
C THR A 210 -2.44 8.69 10.14
N THR A 211 -2.70 9.35 11.27
CA THR A 211 -2.97 8.70 12.57
C THR A 211 -4.24 9.26 13.18
N LEU A 212 -5.10 8.39 13.70
CA LEU A 212 -6.38 8.78 14.31
C LEU A 212 -6.19 9.49 15.66
N ARG A 213 -5.16 9.09 16.41
CA ARG A 213 -4.89 9.59 17.76
C ARG A 213 -3.47 10.12 17.87
N ASN A 214 -3.29 11.08 18.75
CA ASN A 214 -1.97 11.44 19.24
C ASN A 214 -1.49 10.30 20.15
N PRO A 215 -0.41 9.59 19.80
CA PRO A 215 0.01 8.39 20.55
C PRO A 215 0.53 8.71 21.96
N VAL A 216 0.87 9.97 22.25
CA VAL A 216 1.34 10.39 23.58
C VAL A 216 0.16 10.67 24.52
N SER A 217 -0.88 11.32 24.01
CA SER A 217 -2.03 11.74 24.84
C SER A 217 -3.23 10.79 24.76
N GLY A 218 -3.28 9.91 23.75
CA GLY A 218 -4.45 9.07 23.44
C GLY A 218 -5.66 9.83 22.86
N LEU A 219 -5.58 11.17 22.81
CA LEU A 219 -6.65 12.02 22.30
C LEU A 219 -6.75 11.91 20.77
N LEU A 220 -7.96 12.12 20.25
CA LEU A 220 -8.20 12.18 18.82
C LEU A 220 -7.43 13.33 18.21
N VAL A 221 -6.83 13.09 17.04
CA VAL A 221 -6.29 14.16 16.22
C VAL A 221 -7.47 14.93 15.65
N ASP A 222 -7.57 16.20 16.01
CA ASP A 222 -8.63 17.09 15.58
C ASP A 222 -8.07 18.23 14.72
N THR A 223 -8.75 19.37 14.69
CA THR A 223 -8.41 20.60 13.99
C THR A 223 -6.93 21.03 14.12
N THR A 224 -6.28 20.75 15.26
CA THR A 224 -4.88 21.16 15.49
C THR A 224 -3.85 20.32 14.71
N GLY A 225 -4.26 19.17 14.19
CA GLY A 225 -3.40 18.26 13.44
C GLY A 225 -2.27 17.63 14.26
N ILE A 226 -1.56 16.69 13.65
CA ILE A 226 -0.37 16.09 14.22
C ILE A 226 0.66 15.84 13.12
N ASN A 227 1.92 16.15 13.42
CA ASN A 227 3.01 15.73 12.56
C ASN A 227 3.37 14.28 12.89
N ALA A 228 2.98 13.38 11.99
CA ALA A 228 3.33 11.97 12.01
C ALA A 228 4.14 11.64 10.75
N LEU A 229 5.20 10.85 10.93
CA LEU A 229 6.13 10.52 9.86
C LEU A 229 6.66 9.10 10.00
N LEU A 230 6.78 8.43 8.85
CA LEU A 230 7.41 7.11 8.78
C LEU A 230 8.94 7.28 8.84
N GLU A 231 9.54 6.94 9.98
CA GLU A 231 10.99 7.10 10.23
C GLU A 231 11.83 6.22 9.28
N SER A 232 11.24 5.12 8.82
CA SER A 232 11.91 4.17 7.93
C SER A 232 11.89 4.57 6.44
N ALA A 233 11.20 5.63 6.04
CA ALA A 233 11.27 6.18 4.68
C ALA A 233 12.41 7.22 4.61
N TYR A 234 13.37 6.99 3.73
CA TYR A 234 14.66 7.70 3.70
C TYR A 234 14.50 9.17 3.28
N GLU A 235 15.38 10.02 3.81
CA GLU A 235 15.47 11.46 3.54
C GLU A 235 16.32 11.75 2.28
N SER A 236 15.85 12.70 1.47
CA SER A 236 16.49 13.25 0.27
C SER A 236 16.28 12.48 -1.06
N ALA A 237 15.59 13.15 -1.97
CA ALA A 237 15.44 12.80 -3.38
C ALA A 237 16.74 13.01 -4.21
N PHE A 238 17.83 13.47 -3.60
CA PHE A 238 19.01 13.98 -4.31
C PHE A 238 20.15 12.98 -4.52
N VAL A 239 20.04 11.73 -4.05
CA VAL A 239 21.07 10.68 -4.29
C VAL A 239 20.71 9.78 -5.48
N TYR A 240 19.90 10.26 -6.43
CA TYR A 240 19.44 9.47 -7.59
C TYR A 240 19.83 10.09 -8.95
N THR A 241 21.12 10.42 -9.14
CA THR A 241 21.61 10.95 -10.43
C THR A 241 22.67 10.11 -11.13
N SER A 242 22.85 8.82 -10.84
CA SER A 242 23.88 8.03 -11.55
C SER A 242 23.48 6.70 -12.19
N HIS A 243 22.21 6.27 -12.17
CA HIS A 243 21.81 5.01 -12.85
C HIS A 243 20.61 5.12 -13.79
N THR A 244 20.11 6.33 -14.08
CA THR A 244 18.98 6.56 -15.00
C THR A 244 19.34 7.37 -16.23
N THR A 245 20.57 7.86 -16.35
CA THR A 245 21.06 8.46 -17.59
C THR A 245 21.35 7.34 -18.60
N ASN A 246 20.31 6.99 -19.37
CA ASN A 246 20.26 6.08 -20.51
C ASN A 246 19.86 4.62 -20.19
N GLY A 247 18.57 4.40 -19.94
CA GLY A 247 17.84 3.19 -20.39
C GLY A 247 18.29 1.82 -19.86
N GLN A 248 19.25 1.76 -18.95
CA GLN A 248 19.72 0.53 -18.34
C GLN A 248 19.95 0.82 -16.88
N LEU A 249 19.14 0.20 -16.01
CA LEU A 249 19.63 -0.16 -14.68
C LEU A 249 20.96 -0.86 -14.93
N THR A 250 22.07 -0.19 -14.63
CA THR A 250 23.38 -0.83 -14.73
C THR A 250 23.37 -1.86 -13.62
N TYR A 251 22.93 -3.07 -13.96
CA TYR A 251 23.02 -4.23 -13.11
C TYR A 251 24.44 -4.21 -12.56
N LEU A 252 24.60 -4.26 -11.24
CA LEU A 252 25.85 -4.74 -10.69
C LEU A 252 26.15 -6.00 -11.48
N ALA A 253 27.28 -5.97 -12.20
CA ALA A 253 27.63 -6.95 -13.22
C ALA A 253 27.55 -8.37 -12.64
N ASN A 254 27.83 -9.38 -13.46
CA ASN A 254 27.99 -10.79 -13.06
C ASN A 254 29.07 -11.04 -11.96
N SER A 255 29.35 -10.09 -11.07
CA SER A 255 30.01 -10.32 -9.81
C SER A 255 29.32 -11.47 -9.07
N PRO A 256 30.09 -12.42 -8.53
CA PRO A 256 29.55 -13.51 -7.75
C PRO A 256 28.70 -12.94 -6.62
N ILE A 257 27.46 -13.40 -6.54
CA ILE A 257 26.56 -13.05 -5.45
C ILE A 257 27.17 -13.62 -4.19
N SER A 258 27.63 -12.78 -3.27
CA SER A 258 27.82 -13.21 -1.90
C SER A 258 26.45 -13.62 -1.37
N VAL A 259 26.30 -14.91 -1.08
CA VAL A 259 25.11 -15.45 -0.41
C VAL A 259 24.91 -14.63 0.86
N MET A 260 23.71 -14.10 1.05
CA MET A 260 23.33 -13.48 2.31
C MET A 260 22.90 -14.62 3.25
N PRO A 261 23.72 -15.00 4.25
CA PRO A 261 23.42 -16.18 5.07
C PRO A 261 22.24 -15.94 6.00
N SER A 262 21.91 -14.68 6.31
CA SER A 262 20.81 -14.28 7.18
C SER A 262 20.28 -12.89 6.82
N ILE A 263 19.00 -12.67 7.09
CA ILE A 263 18.33 -11.36 6.98
C ILE A 263 17.84 -10.98 8.36
N GLU A 264 18.17 -9.76 8.80
CA GLU A 264 17.71 -9.24 10.08
C GLU A 264 16.45 -8.40 9.85
N MET A 265 15.30 -8.95 10.25
CA MET A 265 14.01 -8.28 10.08
C MET A 265 13.76 -7.26 11.20
N GLY A 266 14.21 -6.03 10.99
CA GLY A 266 13.92 -4.88 11.84
C GLY A 266 12.47 -4.40 11.73
N LEU A 267 12.01 -3.69 12.77
CA LEU A 267 10.70 -3.05 12.80
C LEU A 267 10.68 -1.83 11.88
N VAL A 268 9.60 -1.67 11.12
CA VAL A 268 9.30 -0.42 10.42
C VAL A 268 8.60 0.50 11.41
N ARG A 269 9.30 1.55 11.86
CA ARG A 269 8.81 2.50 12.87
C ARG A 269 8.31 3.80 12.25
N TRP A 270 7.46 4.47 13.01
CA TRP A 270 6.97 5.81 12.76
C TRP A 270 7.10 6.65 14.04
N VAL A 271 7.06 7.96 13.87
CA VAL A 271 7.16 8.94 14.95
C VAL A 271 5.98 9.88 14.85
N ALA A 272 5.40 10.24 15.98
CA ALA A 272 4.47 11.35 16.07
C ALA A 272 4.58 12.03 17.44
N ALA A 273 4.30 13.33 17.47
CA ALA A 273 4.46 14.16 18.67
C ALA A 273 5.83 14.00 19.36
N GLY A 274 6.89 13.78 18.55
CA GLY A 274 8.26 13.62 19.04
C GLY A 274 8.57 12.27 19.71
N GLN A 275 7.66 11.29 19.68
CA GLN A 275 7.84 9.98 20.30
C GLN A 275 7.85 8.84 19.27
N PRO A 276 8.85 7.93 19.33
CA PRO A 276 8.88 6.75 18.47
C PRO A 276 7.76 5.78 18.85
N GLN A 277 7.20 5.12 17.84
CA GLN A 277 6.07 4.22 18.01
C GLN A 277 6.49 2.75 17.84
N PRO A 278 5.74 1.79 18.41
CA PRO A 278 6.13 0.37 18.46
C PRO A 278 6.37 -0.29 17.09
N GLY A 279 5.82 0.29 16.01
CA GLY A 279 6.09 -0.10 14.63
C GLY A 279 4.90 -0.78 13.95
N LEU A 280 5.01 -0.99 12.64
CA LEU A 280 3.94 -1.53 11.82
C LEU A 280 3.78 -3.04 11.98
N ARG A 281 2.53 -3.51 12.01
CA ARG A 281 2.17 -4.93 11.95
C ARG A 281 2.41 -5.48 10.54
N GLY A 282 2.90 -6.70 10.41
CA GLY A 282 3.07 -7.38 9.12
C GLY A 282 4.11 -6.77 8.16
N ILE A 283 4.79 -5.68 8.54
CA ILE A 283 5.85 -5.04 7.74
C ILE A 283 7.17 -5.07 8.49
N ARG A 284 8.21 -5.56 7.85
CA ARG A 284 9.59 -5.59 8.37
C ARG A 284 10.56 -4.95 7.39
N ARG A 285 11.75 -4.61 7.86
CA ARG A 285 12.79 -4.04 7.03
C ARG A 285 14.14 -4.58 7.46
N ASP A 286 14.94 -4.97 6.48
CA ASP A 286 16.33 -5.26 6.69
C ASP A 286 17.20 -4.01 6.46
N HIS A 287 18.19 -3.82 7.34
CA HIS A 287 19.08 -2.66 7.29
C HIS A 287 19.96 -2.63 6.03
N LEU A 288 20.23 -3.79 5.45
CA LEU A 288 20.95 -3.91 4.19
C LEU A 288 20.02 -3.76 3.00
N MET A 289 18.73 -4.14 3.05
CA MET A 289 17.73 -3.78 2.02
C MET A 289 17.54 -2.26 1.84
N ALA A 290 17.76 -1.50 2.92
CA ALA A 290 17.77 -0.04 2.86
C ALA A 290 18.90 0.53 1.99
N ARG A 291 20.03 -0.19 1.93
CA ARG A 291 21.28 0.23 1.29
C ARG A 291 21.53 -0.48 -0.04
N ASN A 292 21.09 -1.72 -0.13
CA ASN A 292 21.24 -2.65 -1.24
C ASN A 292 19.88 -2.84 -1.91
N TYR A 293 19.89 -2.69 -3.22
CA TYR A 293 18.72 -2.74 -4.08
C TYR A 293 17.84 -3.98 -3.82
N SER A 294 16.52 -3.77 -3.72
CA SER A 294 15.52 -4.84 -3.45
C SER A 294 15.62 -6.08 -4.36
N ASN A 295 16.13 -5.93 -5.58
CA ASN A 295 16.41 -7.03 -6.49
C ASN A 295 17.53 -7.94 -5.96
N LEU A 296 18.62 -7.41 -5.39
CA LEU A 296 19.70 -8.23 -4.81
C LEU A 296 19.19 -9.08 -3.65
N THR A 297 18.46 -8.45 -2.72
CA THR A 297 17.86 -9.18 -1.59
C THR A 297 16.90 -10.25 -2.09
N ARG A 298 16.10 -9.96 -3.13
CA ARG A 298 15.23 -10.95 -3.74
C ARG A 298 15.99 -12.08 -4.42
N ARG A 299 17.07 -11.83 -5.16
CA ARG A 299 17.94 -12.90 -5.73
C ARG A 299 18.52 -13.78 -4.64
N GLN A 300 18.86 -13.19 -3.49
CA GLN A 300 19.43 -13.91 -2.35
C GLN A 300 18.38 -14.77 -1.63
N ILE A 301 17.14 -14.28 -1.46
CA ILE A 301 16.08 -15.03 -0.77
C ILE A 301 15.40 -16.04 -1.69
N GLU A 302 15.03 -15.63 -2.89
CA GLU A 302 14.24 -16.45 -3.84
C GLU A 302 15.13 -17.30 -4.75
N GLY A 303 16.44 -17.09 -4.74
CA GLY A 303 17.36 -17.76 -5.66
C GLY A 303 17.22 -17.29 -7.10
N ALA A 304 16.63 -16.11 -7.36
CA ALA A 304 16.46 -15.58 -8.72
C ALA A 304 17.82 -15.44 -9.43
N LEU A 305 18.00 -16.21 -10.51
CA LEU A 305 19.27 -16.37 -11.20
C LEU A 305 19.46 -15.33 -12.30
N THR A 306 18.36 -14.78 -12.85
CA THR A 306 18.37 -13.97 -14.07
C THR A 306 17.48 -12.73 -13.97
N GLY A 307 17.63 -11.79 -14.93
CA GLY A 307 16.75 -10.62 -15.03
C GLY A 307 15.30 -10.98 -15.38
N SER A 308 15.07 -12.07 -16.13
CA SER A 308 13.74 -12.55 -16.54
C SER A 308 12.88 -13.08 -15.38
N ASP A 309 13.42 -13.21 -14.17
CA ASP A 309 12.67 -13.59 -12.98
C ASP A 309 11.77 -12.44 -12.44
N TYR A 310 11.92 -11.22 -12.99
CA TYR A 310 11.21 -10.00 -12.57
C TYR A 310 10.16 -9.53 -13.59
N THR A 311 9.12 -10.35 -13.72
CA THR A 311 7.99 -10.13 -14.63
C THR A 311 6.82 -9.53 -13.87
N GLY A 312 5.86 -8.94 -14.58
CA GLY A 312 4.58 -8.53 -13.98
C GLY A 312 3.83 -9.68 -13.30
N ASP A 313 4.12 -10.93 -13.67
CA ASP A 313 3.52 -12.12 -13.07
C ASP A 313 4.25 -12.63 -11.83
N THR A 314 5.53 -12.33 -11.69
CA THR A 314 6.37 -12.84 -10.60
C THR A 314 6.67 -11.78 -9.55
N ILE A 315 6.48 -10.48 -9.86
CA ILE A 315 6.80 -9.35 -8.97
C ILE A 315 6.13 -9.40 -7.59
N LEU A 316 4.96 -10.03 -7.45
CA LEU A 316 4.27 -10.24 -6.16
C LEU A 316 4.17 -11.72 -5.76
N ASN A 317 5.07 -12.57 -6.25
CA ASN A 317 5.10 -13.98 -5.87
C ASN A 317 5.47 -14.18 -4.39
N LEU A 318 5.01 -15.32 -3.87
CA LEU A 318 5.24 -15.78 -2.51
C LEU A 318 6.64 -16.35 -2.36
N THR A 319 7.33 -15.94 -1.30
CA THR A 319 8.59 -16.53 -0.92
C THR A 319 8.42 -17.19 0.44
N PRO A 320 8.43 -18.53 0.52
CA PRO A 320 8.21 -19.22 1.78
C PRO A 320 9.28 -18.85 2.82
N LEU A 321 8.86 -18.66 4.08
CA LEU A 321 9.71 -18.57 5.25
C LEU A 321 9.48 -19.78 6.16
N VAL A 322 10.39 -20.02 7.11
CA VAL A 322 10.27 -21.11 8.08
C VAL A 322 8.99 -21.00 8.94
N GLU A 323 8.53 -19.79 9.23
CA GLU A 323 7.35 -19.51 10.08
C GLU A 323 6.34 -18.56 9.40
N GLY A 324 6.18 -18.67 8.08
CA GLY A 324 5.22 -17.86 7.31
C GLY A 324 5.63 -17.72 5.84
N SER A 325 5.20 -16.64 5.22
CA SER A 325 5.43 -16.24 3.85
C SER A 325 5.94 -14.80 3.84
N LEU A 326 6.83 -14.53 2.90
CA LEU A 326 7.43 -13.24 2.66
C LEU A 326 7.03 -12.74 1.29
N TYR A 327 6.68 -11.46 1.26
CA TYR A 327 6.30 -10.71 0.08
C TYR A 327 7.28 -9.54 0.00
N LEU A 328 8.07 -9.51 -1.07
CA LEU A 328 8.99 -8.42 -1.33
C LEU A 328 8.34 -7.48 -2.33
N PRO A 329 7.70 -6.39 -1.88
CA PRO A 329 7.50 -5.27 -2.77
C PRO A 329 8.89 -4.78 -3.23
N LEU A 330 9.23 -5.08 -4.48
CA LEU A 330 10.36 -4.46 -5.18
C LEU A 330 10.26 -2.92 -5.13
N LEU A 331 11.43 -2.30 -5.30
CA LEU A 331 11.67 -0.86 -5.32
C LEU A 331 10.58 -0.08 -6.06
N ALA A 332 10.19 1.06 -5.50
CA ALA A 332 9.54 2.11 -6.27
C ALA A 332 10.62 3.06 -6.85
N HIS A 333 10.64 3.13 -8.18
CA HIS A 333 11.70 3.65 -9.07
C HIS A 333 12.13 5.12 -8.88
N VAL A 334 11.46 5.95 -8.08
CA VAL A 334 11.81 7.39 -7.97
C VAL A 334 11.46 7.98 -6.59
N GLY A 335 12.42 8.61 -5.93
CA GLY A 335 12.17 9.61 -4.86
C GLY A 335 12.08 9.11 -3.42
N GLY A 336 13.01 8.26 -2.96
CA GLY A 336 13.17 8.00 -1.51
C GLY A 336 12.15 7.06 -0.86
N ARG A 337 11.47 6.23 -1.67
CA ARG A 337 10.43 5.30 -1.21
C ARG A 337 11.06 4.07 -0.55
N GLY A 338 10.60 3.70 0.65
CA GLY A 338 11.25 2.68 1.49
C GLY A 338 11.21 1.27 0.90
N ALA A 339 12.30 0.51 1.05
CA ALA A 339 12.32 -0.94 0.83
C ALA A 339 11.90 -1.65 2.12
N PHE A 340 10.92 -2.53 2.03
CA PHE A 340 10.40 -3.30 3.15
C PHE A 340 9.91 -4.67 2.68
N ILE A 341 9.66 -5.52 3.66
CA ILE A 341 9.16 -6.87 3.56
C ILE A 341 7.75 -6.83 4.13
N VAL A 342 6.81 -7.44 3.43
CA VAL A 342 5.48 -7.73 3.97
C VAL A 342 5.42 -9.23 4.27
N THR A 343 4.86 -9.62 5.41
CA THR A 343 4.87 -11.04 5.84
C THR A 343 3.63 -11.39 6.64
N ASP A 344 3.17 -12.64 6.54
CA ASP A 344 2.11 -13.22 7.37
C ASP A 344 2.67 -14.02 8.57
N ASN A 345 3.98 -13.93 8.86
CA ASN A 345 4.56 -14.56 10.06
C ASN A 345 3.85 -14.01 11.32
N PRO A 346 3.20 -14.84 12.14
CA PRO A 346 2.41 -14.39 13.29
C PRO A 346 3.17 -13.53 14.29
N VAL A 347 4.48 -13.72 14.45
CA VAL A 347 5.33 -12.90 15.35
C VAL A 347 5.40 -11.45 14.88
N CYS A 348 5.05 -11.20 13.62
CA CYS A 348 5.06 -9.87 13.04
C CYS A 348 3.76 -9.08 13.19
N TRP A 349 2.68 -9.68 13.72
CA TRP A 349 1.33 -9.13 13.80
C TRP A 349 0.85 -9.00 15.24
#